data_AF-A0A1L7GIK2-F1
#
_entry.id   AF-A0A1L7GIK2-F1
#
_cell.length_a   1.000
_cell.length_b   1.000
_cell.length_c   1.000
_cell.angle_alpha   90.00
_cell.angle_beta   90.00
_cell.angle_gamma   90.00
#
_symmetry.space_group_name_H-M   'P 1'
#
loop_
_entity.id
_entity.type
_entity.pdbx_description
1 polymer ?
#
loop_
_entity_poly.entity_id
_entity_poly.type
_entity_poly.pdbx_seq_one_letter_code
_entity_poly.pdbx_strand_id
1 'polypeptide(L)'
;MPWHRALAGTDETRLAAVPVPLAARPVHRKPADAASAALGDAFGALPEDVRATAPLYVLCHDYGTWAARRFVARCHDTARRLRPSDSVGLEASELVRPYLTATEHRGDCYLLARPAEPGVEPGAEFTPAVTAARPAAVVLDLIVFPGEDPRDADCLALATTWKASGL
;
A
#
# COMPACT_ATOMS: atom_id res chain seq x y z
N MET A 1 -16.30 -1.52 -23.51
CA MET A 1 -15.95 -0.66 -24.68
C MET A 1 -15.70 0.76 -24.16
N PRO A 2 -14.76 1.51 -24.76
CA PRO A 2 -13.59 2.06 -24.08
C PRO A 2 -13.61 3.60 -24.03
N TRP A 3 -12.91 4.21 -23.06
CA TRP A 3 -12.71 5.66 -23.08
C TRP A 3 -11.36 6.06 -22.50
N HIS A 4 -10.41 6.23 -23.42
CA HIS A 4 -9.34 7.22 -23.30
C HIS A 4 -9.97 8.61 -23.14
N ARG A 5 -9.56 9.36 -22.12
CA ARG A 5 -9.53 10.83 -22.19
C ARG A 5 -8.40 11.38 -21.33
N ALA A 6 -7.23 11.46 -21.96
CA ALA A 6 -6.20 12.39 -21.56
C ALA A 6 -6.77 13.81 -21.71
N LEU A 7 -6.73 14.60 -20.64
CA LEU A 7 -6.86 16.04 -20.74
C LEU A 7 -5.55 16.69 -20.31
N ALA A 8 -4.97 17.34 -21.30
CA ALA A 8 -3.76 18.12 -21.25
C ALA A 8 -3.92 19.34 -20.33
N GLY A 9 -2.92 19.54 -19.48
CA GLY A 9 -2.58 20.82 -18.87
C GLY A 9 -1.06 20.90 -18.83
N THR A 10 -0.49 21.68 -19.75
CA THR A 10 0.95 21.92 -19.91
C THR A 10 1.47 22.87 -18.82
N ASP A 11 2.35 22.40 -17.95
CA ASP A 11 3.70 22.95 -17.79
C ASP A 11 4.62 21.91 -17.08
N GLU A 12 5.92 22.04 -17.32
CA GLU A 12 6.90 20.98 -17.60
C GLU A 12 7.14 19.85 -16.57
N THR A 13 7.42 18.65 -17.10
CA THR A 13 7.97 17.42 -16.44
C THR A 13 7.03 16.40 -15.79
N ARG A 14 5.78 16.25 -16.23
CA ARG A 14 5.02 15.01 -15.97
C ARG A 14 5.25 13.99 -17.08
N LEU A 15 6.12 13.01 -16.80
CA LEU A 15 6.26 11.84 -17.67
C LEU A 15 5.01 10.96 -17.51
N ALA A 16 4.47 10.45 -18.61
CA ALA A 16 3.34 9.53 -18.55
C ALA A 16 3.79 8.26 -17.80
N ALA A 17 3.06 7.89 -16.76
CA ALA A 17 3.33 6.69 -15.99
C ALA A 17 2.32 5.62 -16.36
N VAL A 18 2.82 4.40 -16.58
CA VAL A 18 2.00 3.25 -17.00
C VAL A 18 1.95 2.25 -15.84
N PRO A 19 0.76 1.89 -15.33
CA PRO A 19 0.64 0.83 -14.35
C PRO A 19 1.04 -0.51 -14.97
N VAL A 20 1.87 -1.27 -14.25
CA VAL A 20 2.29 -2.61 -14.69
C VAL A 20 1.19 -3.63 -14.38
N PRO A 21 0.81 -4.54 -15.32
CA PRO A 21 -0.24 -5.53 -15.09
C PRO A 21 0.05 -6.45 -13.90
N LEU A 22 -0.97 -6.69 -13.07
CA LEU A 22 -0.88 -7.54 -11.88
C LEU A 22 -1.17 -9.02 -12.22
N ALA A 23 -0.29 -9.92 -11.81
CA ALA A 23 -0.58 -11.35 -11.74
C ALA A 23 -1.59 -11.66 -10.62
N ALA A 24 -2.26 -12.82 -10.68
CA ALA A 24 -3.17 -13.28 -9.62
C ALA A 24 -2.44 -13.29 -8.27
N ARG A 25 -2.98 -12.54 -7.30
CA ARG A 25 -2.33 -12.32 -6.00
C ARG A 25 -2.78 -13.38 -4.99
N PRO A 26 -1.85 -14.03 -4.28
CA PRO A 26 -2.21 -14.95 -3.21
C PRO A 26 -2.93 -14.20 -2.07
N VAL A 27 -3.91 -14.88 -1.47
CA VAL A 27 -4.60 -14.39 -0.27
C VAL A 27 -3.79 -14.79 0.96
N HIS A 28 -3.63 -13.87 1.92
CA HIS A 28 -2.89 -14.13 3.15
C HIS A 28 -3.75 -13.94 4.40
N ARG A 29 -3.39 -14.65 5.48
CA ARG A 29 -4.04 -14.48 6.80
C ARG A 29 -3.48 -13.31 7.62
N LYS A 30 -2.31 -12.79 7.25
CA LYS A 30 -1.67 -11.66 7.92
C LYS A 30 -1.48 -10.51 6.93
N PRO A 31 -1.91 -9.28 7.28
CA PRO A 31 -1.69 -8.10 6.45
C PRO A 31 -0.23 -7.89 6.03
N ALA A 32 0.72 -8.07 6.95
CA ALA A 32 2.14 -7.86 6.68
C ALA A 32 2.73 -8.88 5.69
N ASP A 33 2.19 -10.11 5.67
CA ASP A 33 2.62 -11.15 4.72
C ASP A 33 2.12 -10.80 3.31
N ALA A 34 0.86 -10.36 3.19
CA ALA A 34 0.31 -9.87 1.92
C ALA A 34 1.09 -8.67 1.40
N ALA A 35 1.34 -7.68 2.27
CA ALA A 35 2.11 -6.49 1.92
C ALA A 35 3.51 -6.86 1.44
N SER A 36 4.22 -7.72 2.17
CA SER A 36 5.59 -8.12 1.81
C SER A 36 5.65 -8.84 0.46
N ALA A 37 4.69 -9.73 0.18
CA ALA A 37 4.60 -10.40 -1.12
C ALA A 37 4.31 -9.40 -2.26
N ALA A 38 3.33 -8.51 -2.08
CA ALA A 38 2.97 -7.52 -3.09
C ALA A 38 4.12 -6.55 -3.37
N LEU A 39 4.79 -6.06 -2.32
CA LEU A 39 5.95 -5.19 -2.43
C LEU A 39 7.13 -5.88 -3.12
N GLY A 40 7.40 -7.15 -2.80
CA GLY A 40 8.43 -7.95 -3.48
C GLY A 40 8.26 -7.95 -4.99
N ASP A 41 7.05 -8.21 -5.46
CA ASP A 41 6.76 -8.22 -6.90
C ASP A 41 6.85 -6.81 -7.52
N ALA A 42 6.29 -5.79 -6.85
CA ALA A 42 6.25 -4.43 -7.39
C ALA A 42 7.65 -3.79 -7.48
N PHE A 43 8.46 -3.91 -6.43
CA PHE A 43 9.85 -3.47 -6.45
C PHE A 43 10.72 -4.37 -7.34
N GLY A 44 10.44 -5.66 -7.42
CA GLY A 44 11.10 -6.58 -8.35
C GLY A 44 10.93 -6.17 -9.83
N ALA A 45 9.79 -5.55 -10.17
CA ALA A 45 9.53 -5.01 -11.50
C ALA A 45 10.24 -3.67 -11.79
N LEU A 46 10.85 -3.03 -10.79
CA LEU A 46 11.66 -1.82 -10.98
C LEU A 46 13.07 -2.13 -11.50
N PRO A 47 13.67 -1.22 -12.29
CA PRO A 47 15.10 -1.24 -12.56
C PRO A 47 15.92 -1.29 -11.26
N GLU A 48 17.03 -2.02 -11.30
CA GLU A 48 17.83 -2.33 -10.10
C GLU A 48 18.38 -1.06 -9.42
N ASP A 49 18.78 -0.08 -10.21
CA ASP A 49 19.38 1.19 -9.78
C ASP A 49 18.41 2.08 -8.98
N VAL A 50 17.11 1.99 -9.24
CA VAL A 50 16.09 2.78 -8.53
C VAL A 50 15.34 1.98 -7.45
N ARG A 51 15.47 0.65 -7.44
CA ARG A 51 14.68 -0.24 -6.56
C ARG A 51 14.85 0.07 -5.07
N ALA A 52 16.09 0.32 -4.64
CA ALA A 52 16.40 0.53 -3.22
C ALA A 52 15.97 1.90 -2.69
N THR A 53 15.69 2.87 -3.57
CA THR A 53 15.45 4.27 -3.22
C THR A 53 14.10 4.81 -3.71
N ALA A 54 13.40 4.07 -4.56
CA ALA A 54 12.08 4.46 -5.05
C ALA A 54 11.10 4.62 -3.87
N PRO A 55 10.42 5.78 -3.74
CA PRO A 55 9.50 6.02 -2.63
C PRO A 55 8.35 5.02 -2.61
N LEU A 56 7.97 4.62 -1.40
CA LEU A 56 6.82 3.78 -1.10
C LEU A 56 5.69 4.64 -0.51
N TYR A 57 4.51 4.57 -1.12
CA TYR A 57 3.27 5.15 -0.61
C TYR A 57 2.34 4.04 -0.15
N VAL A 58 1.92 4.04 1.11
CA VAL A 58 1.06 3.00 1.70
C VAL A 58 -0.31 3.59 2.02
N LEU A 59 -1.36 3.09 1.36
CA LEU A 59 -2.74 3.47 1.65
C LEU A 59 -3.25 2.65 2.83
N CYS A 60 -3.43 3.30 3.98
CA CYS A 60 -3.64 2.64 5.26
C CYS A 60 -5.11 2.56 5.70
N HIS A 61 -6.08 2.88 4.84
CA HIS A 61 -7.49 3.06 5.23
C HIS A 61 -8.12 1.77 5.79
N ASP A 62 -8.11 0.69 5.00
CA ASP A 62 -8.70 -0.59 5.42
C ASP A 62 -7.88 -1.24 6.54
N TYR A 63 -6.55 -1.09 6.49
CA TYR A 63 -5.66 -1.55 7.57
C TYR A 63 -5.98 -0.87 8.90
N GLY A 64 -6.10 0.46 8.92
CA GLY A 64 -6.40 1.23 10.13
C GLY A 64 -7.77 0.84 10.70
N THR A 65 -8.78 0.68 9.84
CA THR A 65 -10.10 0.18 10.23
C THR A 65 -10.04 -1.22 10.82
N TRP A 66 -9.32 -2.14 10.17
CA TRP A 66 -9.12 -3.51 10.67
C TRP A 66 -8.39 -3.54 12.01
N ALA A 67 -7.29 -2.79 12.14
CA ALA A 67 -6.45 -2.76 13.33
C ALA A 67 -7.23 -2.20 14.53
N ALA A 68 -8.01 -1.12 14.33
CA ALA A 68 -8.88 -0.56 15.35
C ALA A 68 -9.95 -1.56 15.82
N ARG A 69 -10.65 -2.24 14.89
CA ARG A 69 -11.65 -3.27 15.24
C ARG A 69 -11.03 -4.41 16.03
N ARG A 70 -9.86 -4.87 15.61
CA ARG A 70 -9.11 -5.94 16.29
C ARG A 70 -8.68 -5.54 17.69
N PHE A 71 -8.26 -4.29 17.89
CA PHE A 71 -7.90 -3.76 19.20
C PHE A 71 -9.10 -3.69 20.14
N VAL A 72 -10.24 -3.16 19.69
CA VAL A 72 -11.49 -3.13 20.47
C VAL A 72 -11.89 -4.55 20.91
N ALA A 73 -11.85 -5.52 19.98
CA ALA A 73 -12.16 -6.92 20.32
C ALA A 73 -11.23 -7.50 21.39
N ARG A 74 -9.94 -7.11 21.41
CA ARG A 74 -9.00 -7.52 22.46
C ARG A 74 -9.27 -6.83 23.79
N CYS A 75 -9.68 -5.56 23.79
CA CYS A 75 -10.08 -4.87 25.02
C CYS A 75 -11.27 -5.57 25.70
N HIS A 76 -12.14 -6.21 24.94
CA HIS A 76 -13.27 -6.99 25.46
C HIS A 76 -12.95 -8.46 25.77
N ASP A 77 -11.75 -8.95 25.44
CA ASP A 77 -11.29 -10.31 25.76
C ASP A 77 -10.78 -10.36 27.21
N THR A 78 -11.67 -10.73 28.14
CA THR A 78 -11.37 -10.76 29.58
C THR A 78 -10.31 -11.81 29.97
N ALA A 79 -10.05 -12.79 29.10
CA ALA A 79 -9.02 -13.80 29.31
C ALA A 79 -7.63 -13.35 28.84
N ARG A 80 -7.57 -12.40 27.90
CA ARG A 80 -6.32 -11.84 27.36
C ARG A 80 -6.17 -10.39 27.81
N ARG A 81 -5.56 -10.18 28.97
CA ARG A 81 -5.13 -8.84 29.42
C ARG A 81 -4.34 -8.15 28.30
N LEU A 82 -4.67 -6.89 28.05
CA LEU A 82 -3.99 -6.04 27.06
C LEU A 82 -2.47 -6.05 27.31
N ARG A 83 -1.71 -6.44 26.29
CA ARG A 83 -0.25 -6.43 26.30
C ARG A 83 0.25 -5.23 25.49
N PRO A 84 1.45 -4.70 25.79
CA PRO A 84 2.07 -3.66 24.96
C PRO A 84 2.18 -4.03 23.47
N SER A 85 2.26 -5.32 23.12
CA SER A 85 2.25 -5.79 21.73
C SER A 85 0.94 -5.50 20.99
N ASP A 86 -0.15 -5.20 21.70
CA ASP A 86 -1.45 -4.92 21.09
C ASP A 86 -1.50 -3.53 20.46
N SER A 87 -0.78 -2.54 21.01
CA SER A 87 -0.65 -1.21 20.41
C SER A 87 0.28 -1.21 19.20
N VAL A 88 1.32 -2.05 19.20
CA VAL A 88 2.22 -2.21 18.03
C VAL A 88 1.43 -2.69 16.81
N GLY A 89 0.45 -3.57 17.01
CA GLY A 89 -0.45 -4.02 15.93
C GLY A 89 -1.35 -2.93 15.33
N LEU A 90 -1.38 -1.72 15.90
CA LEU A 90 -2.10 -0.57 15.37
C LEU A 90 -1.24 0.31 14.45
N GLU A 91 0.08 0.18 14.54
CA GLU A 91 0.99 1.02 13.76
C GLU A 91 0.99 0.57 12.30
N ALA A 92 0.64 1.48 11.39
CA ALA A 92 0.64 1.20 9.96
C ALA A 92 2.03 0.93 9.39
N SER A 93 3.09 1.41 10.06
CA SER A 93 4.48 1.07 9.74
C SER A 93 4.77 -0.44 9.86
N GLU A 94 4.10 -1.14 10.79
CA GLU A 94 4.30 -2.58 10.99
C GLU A 94 3.79 -3.42 9.81
N LEU A 95 2.92 -2.86 8.97
CA LEU A 95 2.46 -3.51 7.73
C LEU A 95 3.63 -3.76 6.77
N VAL A 96 4.54 -2.80 6.65
CA VAL A 96 5.60 -2.79 5.64
C VAL A 96 6.99 -3.05 6.21
N ARG A 97 7.14 -2.92 7.53
CA ARG A 97 8.42 -3.12 8.24
C ARG A 97 9.11 -4.44 7.89
N PRO A 98 8.45 -5.62 7.83
CA PRO A 98 9.13 -6.87 7.48
C PRO A 98 9.82 -6.80 6.11
N TYR A 99 9.14 -6.23 5.12
CA TYR A 99 9.70 -6.04 3.78
C TYR A 99 10.87 -5.05 3.81
N LEU A 100 10.66 -3.84 4.36
CA LEU A 100 11.68 -2.79 4.38
C LEU A 100 12.97 -3.22 5.08
N THR A 101 12.84 -3.99 6.17
CA THR A 101 13.99 -4.58 6.87
C THR A 101 14.68 -5.66 6.03
N ALA A 102 13.92 -6.59 5.44
CA ALA A 102 14.49 -7.69 4.66
C ALA A 102 15.22 -7.22 3.39
N THR A 103 14.78 -6.12 2.78
CA THR A 103 15.37 -5.59 1.55
C THR A 103 16.33 -4.42 1.79
N GLU A 104 16.57 -4.04 3.04
CA GLU A 104 17.36 -2.85 3.41
C GLU A 104 16.93 -1.61 2.59
N HIS A 105 15.61 -1.41 2.45
CA HIS A 105 15.08 -0.34 1.62
C HIS A 105 15.46 1.03 2.21
N ARG A 106 15.92 1.95 1.36
CA ARG A 106 16.42 3.28 1.72
C ARG A 106 15.59 4.44 1.16
N GLY A 107 14.56 4.14 0.38
CA GLY A 107 13.61 5.15 -0.10
C GLY A 107 12.67 5.64 0.98
N ASP A 108 12.07 6.80 0.72
CA ASP A 108 11.06 7.38 1.62
C ASP A 108 9.83 6.47 1.70
N CYS A 109 9.28 6.31 2.91
CA CYS A 109 8.03 5.58 3.14
C CYS A 109 6.96 6.54 3.70
N TYR A 110 5.87 6.69 2.96
CA TYR A 110 4.76 7.56 3.32
C TYR A 110 3.52 6.73 3.65
N LEU A 111 3.01 6.86 4.88
CA LEU A 111 1.77 6.25 5.32
C LEU A 111 0.63 7.24 5.11
N LEU A 112 -0.31 6.91 4.23
CA LEU A 112 -1.40 7.79 3.83
C LEU A 112 -2.73 7.22 4.32
N ALA A 113 -3.42 7.99 5.16
CA ALA A 113 -4.86 7.80 5.32
C ALA A 113 -5.55 8.55 4.19
N ARG A 114 -6.31 7.86 3.33
CA ARG A 114 -7.15 8.56 2.34
C ARG A 114 -8.27 9.27 3.12
N PRO A 115 -8.33 10.62 3.15
CA PRO A 115 -9.48 11.30 3.70
C PRO A 115 -10.67 11.03 2.78
N ALA A 116 -11.83 10.77 3.37
CA ALA A 116 -13.10 10.81 2.63
C ALA A 116 -13.39 12.29 2.34
N GLU A 117 -12.85 12.83 1.25
CA GLU A 117 -13.16 14.20 0.86
C GLU A 117 -14.59 14.28 0.32
N PRO A 118 -15.39 15.28 0.74
CA PRO A 118 -16.73 15.49 0.19
C PRO A 118 -16.65 15.74 -1.31
N GLY A 119 -17.29 14.89 -2.11
CA GLY A 119 -17.30 15.01 -3.57
C GLY A 119 -16.17 14.27 -4.28
N VAL A 120 -15.29 13.58 -3.57
CA VAL A 120 -14.38 12.60 -4.15
C VAL A 120 -15.09 11.24 -4.14
N GLU A 121 -15.28 10.67 -5.33
CA GLU A 121 -15.91 9.35 -5.48
C GLU A 121 -15.16 8.30 -4.63
N PRO A 122 -15.88 7.46 -3.87
CA PRO A 122 -15.30 6.31 -3.21
C PRO A 122 -14.52 5.48 -4.25
N GLY A 123 -13.19 5.39 -4.07
CA GLY A 123 -12.31 4.68 -5.00
C GLY A 123 -11.50 5.54 -5.97
N ALA A 124 -11.51 6.88 -5.84
CA ALA A 124 -10.62 7.75 -6.61
C ALA A 124 -9.15 7.33 -6.44
N GLU A 125 -8.49 6.89 -7.51
CA GLU A 125 -7.15 6.31 -7.49
C GLU A 125 -6.09 7.32 -7.01
N PHE A 126 -5.16 6.88 -6.15
CA PHE A 126 -4.04 7.71 -5.73
C PHE A 126 -2.93 7.61 -6.77
N THR A 127 -2.52 8.75 -7.32
CA THR A 127 -1.42 8.83 -8.29
C THR A 127 -0.20 9.47 -7.63
N PRO A 128 0.93 8.75 -7.51
CA PRO A 128 2.16 9.32 -6.95
C PRO A 128 2.80 10.29 -7.95
N ALA A 129 3.49 11.31 -7.42
CA ALA A 129 4.25 12.23 -8.25
C ALA A 129 5.55 11.55 -8.74
N VAL A 130 5.58 11.18 -10.02
CA VAL A 130 6.78 10.68 -10.71
C VAL A 130 7.36 11.79 -11.58
N THR A 131 8.66 12.04 -11.44
CA THR A 131 9.39 13.11 -12.13
C THR A 131 10.77 12.62 -12.55
N ALA A 132 11.55 13.43 -13.28
CA ALA A 132 12.95 13.08 -13.58
C ALA A 132 13.80 12.88 -12.30
N ALA A 133 13.51 13.63 -11.23
CA ALA A 133 14.18 13.48 -9.93
C ALA A 133 13.64 12.31 -9.09
N ARG A 134 12.45 11.80 -9.42
CA ARG A 134 11.79 10.65 -8.78
C ARG A 134 11.29 9.71 -9.88
N PRO A 135 12.21 8.96 -10.51
CA PRO A 135 11.94 8.21 -11.74
C PRO A 135 10.94 7.05 -11.55
N ALA A 136 10.74 6.61 -10.32
CA ALA A 136 9.82 5.53 -10.00
C ALA A 136 9.15 5.77 -8.63
N ALA A 137 8.01 5.12 -8.42
CA ALA A 137 7.34 5.04 -7.13
C ALA A 137 6.56 3.73 -7.02
N VAL A 138 6.33 3.26 -5.80
CA VAL A 138 5.45 2.12 -5.52
C VAL A 138 4.30 2.59 -4.65
N VAL A 139 3.07 2.27 -5.05
CA VAL A 139 1.87 2.49 -4.24
C VAL A 139 1.37 1.14 -3.77
N LEU A 140 1.29 0.95 -2.46
CA LEU A 140 0.70 -0.22 -1.81
C LEU A 140 -0.69 0.12 -1.29
N ASP A 141 -1.68 -0.64 -1.73
CA ASP A 141 -3.02 -0.65 -1.18
C ASP A 141 -3.28 -2.00 -0.50
N LEU A 142 -3.87 -1.97 0.69
CA LEU A 142 -4.25 -3.18 1.42
C LEU A 142 -5.77 -3.26 1.45
N ILE A 143 -6.31 -4.34 0.90
CA ILE A 143 -7.72 -4.68 0.99
C ILE A 143 -7.86 -5.78 2.05
N VAL A 144 -8.65 -5.51 3.08
CA VAL A 144 -8.95 -6.49 4.12
C VAL A 144 -10.38 -6.97 3.95
N PHE A 145 -10.55 -8.26 3.62
CA PHE A 145 -11.86 -8.86 3.53
C PHE A 145 -12.33 -9.23 4.95
N PRO A 146 -13.47 -8.68 5.40
CA PRO A 146 -14.02 -9.09 6.67
C PRO A 146 -14.46 -10.55 6.57
N GLY A 147 -13.76 -11.45 7.28
CA GLY A 147 -14.29 -12.78 7.60
C GLY A 147 -15.40 -12.69 8.65
N GLU A 148 -16.08 -13.80 8.93
CA GLU A 148 -17.06 -13.87 10.03
C GLU A 148 -16.42 -13.58 11.40
N ASP A 149 -15.15 -13.96 11.58
CA ASP A 149 -14.31 -13.51 12.70
C ASP A 149 -13.33 -12.42 12.22
N PRO A 150 -13.27 -11.23 12.86
CA PRO A 150 -12.22 -10.23 12.59
C PRO A 150 -10.79 -10.74 12.84
N ARG A 151 -10.64 -11.90 13.50
CA ARG A 151 -9.38 -12.61 13.67
C ARG A 151 -8.98 -13.46 12.46
N ASP A 152 -9.94 -13.83 11.62
CA ASP A 152 -9.80 -14.69 10.43
C ASP A 152 -10.05 -13.91 9.12
N ALA A 153 -9.66 -12.63 9.11
CA ALA A 153 -9.76 -11.81 7.92
C ALA A 153 -8.75 -12.25 6.86
N ASP A 154 -9.23 -12.48 5.65
CA ASP A 154 -8.39 -12.66 4.48
C ASP A 154 -7.90 -11.30 4.01
N CYS A 155 -6.60 -11.22 3.74
CA CYS A 155 -5.92 -9.98 3.37
C CYS A 155 -5.38 -10.12 1.95
N LEU A 156 -5.65 -9.11 1.13
CA LEU A 156 -5.09 -8.93 -0.19
C LEU A 156 -4.34 -7.61 -0.22
N ALA A 157 -3.11 -7.63 -0.72
CA ALA A 157 -2.36 -6.41 -0.97
C ALA A 157 -2.14 -6.23 -2.46
N LEU A 158 -2.31 -5.01 -2.93
CA LEU A 158 -2.08 -4.59 -4.30
C LEU A 158 -0.96 -3.55 -4.29
N ALA A 159 0.18 -3.91 -4.85
CA ALA A 159 1.28 -2.97 -5.05
C ALA A 159 1.38 -2.62 -6.53
N THR A 160 1.24 -1.34 -6.84
CA THR A 160 1.28 -0.78 -8.19
C THR A 160 2.56 0.01 -8.37
N THR A 161 3.30 -0.33 -9.42
CA THR A 161 4.55 0.34 -9.78
C THR A 161 4.28 1.46 -10.77
N TRP A 162 4.83 2.63 -10.49
CA TRP A 162 4.79 3.81 -11.34
C TRP A 162 6.20 4.14 -11.82
N LYS A 163 6.38 4.42 -13.11
CA LYS A 163 7.67 4.77 -13.71
C LYS A 163 7.53 5.97 -14.64
N ALA A 164 8.59 6.76 -14.72
CA ALA A 164 8.74 7.78 -15.73
C ALA A 164 8.81 7.13 -17.13
N SER A 165 8.07 7.66 -18.10
CA SER A 165 8.22 7.28 -19.52
C SER A 165 9.69 7.37 -19.95
N GLY A 166 10.24 6.26 -20.44
CA GLY A 166 11.62 6.19 -20.96
C GLY A 166 12.64 5.47 -20.08
N LEU A 167 12.21 4.86 -18.97
CA LEU A 167 12.98 3.89 -18.16
C LEU A 167 12.72 2.44 -18.57
#